data_AF-A0A1H6ZEV3-F1
#
_entry.id   AF-A0A1H6ZEV3-F1
#
_cell.length_a   1.000
_cell.length_b   1.000
_cell.length_c   1.000
_cell.angle_alpha   90.00
_cell.angle_beta   90.00
_cell.angle_gamma   90.00
#
_symmetry.space_group_name_H-M   'P 1'
#
loop_
_entity.id
_entity.type
_entity.pdbx_description
1 polymer ?
#
loop_
_entity_poly.entity_id
_entity_poly.type
_entity_poly.pdbx_seq_one_letter_code
_entity_poly.pdbx_strand_id
1 'polypeptide(L)'
;MAFNYDFPASPEEILEALQDFLENTPGLPNLPEIPGLPDLIEIIGGNIGVSEGTVENGALTTTNGPSSPDVLFVEVPGEPGQQQSIVVPNDIQSNTRVYTFSSDADLSMGFNTIDRAVILGNGNDFVTVAGDHDTILSGGNGNDTLITSGGDDWVSGDRGNDSISTGAGNDTIVTGLGRDTIDAGEGFDVVQFNGDIGNFRLFDVGDGDLLVHNKQSPANSAVISDAELLQFNDNESIVLVDNETEAEAMRLYDALFDRDADAGGAQYWLDQVDNGTSLIDIANGFLSSAEFQDTNGSPDNAAFVDLLYQNALDRPADEAGKEFWVSALDSGATQAEVVIGIVGSDEAANAIDNVHIIPGNQV
;
A
#
# COMPACT_ATOMS: atom_id res chain seq x y z
N MET A 1 20.67 -3.91 20.23
CA MET A 1 21.94 -4.63 19.97
C MET A 1 22.60 -3.83 18.86
N ALA A 2 23.79 -3.27 19.09
CA ALA A 2 24.51 -2.56 18.02
C ALA A 2 24.77 -3.54 16.88
N PHE A 3 24.26 -3.24 15.69
CA PHE A 3 24.58 -3.99 14.48
C PHE A 3 26.03 -3.67 14.12
N ASN A 4 26.93 -4.52 14.57
CA ASN A 4 28.36 -4.42 14.29
C ASN A 4 28.59 -5.07 12.91
N TYR A 5 28.18 -4.39 11.84
CA TYR A 5 28.60 -4.76 10.48
C TYR A 5 30.02 -4.23 10.28
N ASP A 6 30.96 -5.14 10.05
CA ASP A 6 32.27 -4.78 9.49
C ASP A 6 31.98 -4.35 8.03
N PHE A 7 31.90 -3.04 7.78
CA PHE A 7 31.42 -2.52 6.49
C PHE A 7 32.46 -2.69 5.38
N PRO A 8 32.01 -2.93 4.14
CA PRO A 8 32.84 -3.56 3.15
C PRO A 8 33.56 -2.56 2.23
N ALA A 9 34.65 -3.03 1.59
CA ALA A 9 35.69 -2.19 1.01
C ALA A 9 35.53 -1.94 -0.51
N SER A 10 34.42 -2.37 -1.13
CA SER A 10 34.19 -2.26 -2.57
C SER A 10 32.73 -1.99 -2.97
N PRO A 11 32.48 -1.40 -4.16
CA PRO A 11 31.13 -1.15 -4.69
C PRO A 11 30.25 -2.39 -4.82
N GLU A 12 30.84 -3.58 -5.01
CA GLU A 12 30.11 -4.86 -5.11
C GLU A 12 29.52 -5.27 -3.76
N GLU A 13 30.23 -4.98 -2.67
CA GLU A 13 29.77 -5.31 -1.33
C GLU A 13 28.79 -4.25 -0.78
N ILE A 14 28.80 -3.02 -1.32
CA ILE A 14 27.77 -1.99 -1.07
C ILE A 14 26.46 -2.39 -1.77
N LEU A 15 26.53 -2.92 -2.99
CA LEU A 15 25.38 -3.48 -3.69
C LEU A 15 24.83 -4.70 -2.96
N GLU A 16 25.70 -5.59 -2.47
CA GLU A 16 25.31 -6.73 -1.65
C GLU A 16 24.72 -6.29 -0.31
N ALA A 17 25.23 -5.23 0.33
CA ALA A 17 24.64 -4.68 1.56
C ALA A 17 23.31 -3.94 1.32
N LEU A 18 23.13 -3.25 0.19
CA LEU A 18 21.85 -2.65 -0.19
C LEU A 18 20.84 -3.73 -0.57
N GLN A 19 21.25 -4.77 -1.27
CA GLN A 19 20.40 -5.93 -1.59
C GLN A 19 20.06 -6.72 -0.32
N ASP A 20 21.03 -7.00 0.56
CA ASP A 20 20.83 -7.66 1.86
C ASP A 20 19.95 -6.81 2.78
N PHE A 21 20.08 -5.48 2.75
CA PHE A 21 19.18 -4.55 3.45
C PHE A 21 17.75 -4.58 2.88
N LEU A 22 17.60 -4.51 1.55
CA LEU A 22 16.28 -4.59 0.91
C LEU A 22 15.63 -5.97 1.04
N GLU A 23 16.41 -7.05 1.04
CA GLU A 23 15.95 -8.44 1.14
C GLU A 23 15.68 -8.89 2.58
N ASN A 24 16.35 -8.31 3.59
CA ASN A 24 16.23 -8.72 5.00
C ASN A 24 15.59 -7.68 5.93
N THR A 25 15.15 -6.53 5.43
CA THR A 25 14.30 -5.64 6.23
C THR A 25 12.87 -6.21 6.28
N PRO A 26 12.37 -6.66 7.45
CA PRO A 26 11.06 -7.30 7.54
C PRO A 26 9.95 -6.29 7.18
N GLY A 27 9.19 -6.53 6.11
CA GLY A 27 8.17 -5.60 5.61
C GLY A 27 8.51 -4.89 4.30
N LEU A 28 9.68 -5.17 3.70
CA LEU A 28 10.10 -4.70 2.38
C LEU A 28 10.05 -5.80 1.30
N PRO A 29 8.93 -6.51 1.03
CA PRO A 29 8.87 -7.35 -0.15
C PRO A 29 8.67 -6.47 -1.39
N ASN A 30 9.59 -6.58 -2.36
CA ASN A 30 9.51 -5.99 -3.70
C ASN A 30 9.13 -4.49 -3.70
N LEU A 31 10.12 -3.60 -3.55
CA LEU A 31 9.92 -2.20 -3.93
C LEU A 31 9.28 -2.17 -5.33
N PRO A 32 8.15 -1.48 -5.54
CA PRO A 32 7.66 -1.25 -6.89
C PRO A 32 8.77 -0.62 -7.73
N GLU A 33 8.85 -0.96 -9.03
CA GLU A 33 9.75 -0.27 -9.96
C GLU A 33 9.37 1.21 -9.95
N ILE A 34 10.13 2.06 -9.24
CA ILE A 34 9.85 3.49 -9.19
C ILE A 34 10.12 4.09 -10.59
N PRO A 35 9.12 4.67 -11.28
CA PRO A 35 9.29 5.20 -12.62
C PRO A 35 10.30 6.35 -12.67
N GLY A 36 11.55 6.08 -13.07
CA GLY A 36 12.62 7.09 -13.16
C GLY A 36 13.67 7.03 -12.05
N LEU A 37 13.51 6.11 -11.09
CA LEU A 37 14.68 5.48 -10.49
C LEU A 37 15.19 4.43 -11.48
N PRO A 38 16.48 4.50 -11.87
CA PRO A 38 17.06 3.44 -12.67
C PRO A 38 16.82 2.12 -11.94
N ASP A 39 16.40 1.11 -12.69
CA ASP A 39 16.39 -0.29 -12.27
C ASP A 39 17.62 -0.53 -11.38
N LEU A 40 17.53 -1.25 -10.25
CA LEU A 40 18.72 -1.43 -9.38
C LEU A 40 19.91 -2.04 -10.15
N ILE A 41 19.62 -2.60 -11.33
CA ILE A 41 20.54 -3.12 -12.36
C ILE A 41 21.09 -2.01 -13.30
N GLU A 42 20.36 -0.94 -13.62
CA GLU A 42 20.84 0.21 -14.40
C GLU A 42 21.74 1.14 -13.56
N ILE A 43 21.60 1.11 -12.23
CA ILE A 43 22.55 1.65 -11.24
C ILE A 43 23.98 1.07 -11.44
N ILE A 44 24.11 -0.15 -11.99
CA ILE A 44 25.38 -0.86 -12.24
C ILE A 44 26.12 -0.32 -13.50
N GLY A 45 25.51 0.60 -14.26
CA GLY A 45 26.12 1.22 -15.44
C GLY A 45 26.86 2.55 -15.19
N GLY A 46 26.66 3.18 -14.02
CA GLY A 46 27.19 4.50 -13.67
C GLY A 46 28.23 4.46 -12.56
N ASN A 47 29.12 5.47 -12.51
CA ASN A 47 29.97 5.70 -11.33
C ASN A 47 29.08 6.25 -10.21
N ILE A 48 28.50 5.40 -9.37
CA ILE A 48 27.72 5.81 -8.19
C ILE A 48 28.68 6.46 -7.18
N GLY A 49 28.39 7.71 -6.82
CA GLY A 49 29.05 8.39 -5.72
C GLY A 49 28.48 7.91 -4.39
N VAL A 50 29.27 7.19 -3.61
CA VAL A 50 28.91 6.80 -2.24
C VAL A 50 29.73 7.61 -1.26
N SER A 51 29.09 8.18 -0.24
CA SER A 51 29.78 8.80 0.89
C SER A 51 29.22 8.32 2.22
N GLU A 52 30.04 8.47 3.24
CA GLU A 52 29.57 8.54 4.62
C GLU A 52 29.16 9.98 4.94
N GLY A 53 28.53 10.18 6.08
CA GLY A 53 28.20 11.50 6.58
C GLY A 53 28.03 11.52 8.08
N THR A 54 28.15 12.72 8.63
CA THR A 54 27.87 12.98 10.04
C THR A 54 27.20 14.34 10.19
N VAL A 55 26.60 14.57 11.36
CA VAL A 55 25.91 15.81 11.68
C VAL A 55 26.78 16.65 12.62
N GLU A 56 27.28 17.78 12.11
CA GLU A 56 28.03 18.75 12.90
C GLU A 56 27.20 20.02 13.09
N ASN A 57 26.94 20.39 14.35
CA ASN A 57 26.14 21.57 14.72
C ASN A 57 24.76 21.63 14.01
N GLY A 58 24.14 20.47 13.79
CA GLY A 58 22.83 20.35 13.15
C GLY A 58 22.85 20.41 11.61
N ALA A 59 24.01 20.45 10.97
CA ALA A 59 24.13 20.36 9.52
C ALA A 59 24.71 19.01 9.10
N LEU A 60 24.10 18.36 8.11
CA LEU A 60 24.64 17.15 7.51
C LEU A 60 25.89 17.49 6.69
N THR A 61 26.94 16.70 6.87
CA THR A 61 28.20 16.82 6.13
C THR A 61 28.62 15.47 5.59
N THR A 62 29.14 15.42 4.37
CA THR A 62 29.70 14.20 3.79
C THR A 62 31.12 13.97 4.31
N THR A 63 31.43 12.73 4.66
CA THR A 63 32.75 12.22 4.97
C THR A 63 33.08 11.08 4.02
N ASN A 64 34.37 10.81 3.78
CA ASN A 64 34.82 9.63 3.03
C ASN A 64 34.07 9.36 1.69
N GLY A 65 34.05 10.34 0.79
CA GLY A 65 33.41 10.21 -0.53
C GLY A 65 33.25 11.55 -1.26
N PRO A 66 32.53 11.61 -2.40
CA PRO A 66 32.21 12.86 -3.08
C PRO A 66 31.28 13.75 -2.24
N SER A 67 31.46 15.08 -2.32
CA SER A 67 30.62 16.03 -1.57
C SER A 67 29.15 16.09 -2.02
N SER A 68 28.83 15.44 -3.14
CA SER A 68 27.50 15.31 -3.72
C SER A 68 27.33 13.85 -4.14
N PRO A 69 27.09 12.94 -3.17
CA PRO A 69 26.93 11.53 -3.44
C PRO A 69 25.54 11.22 -3.98
N ASP A 70 25.38 10.06 -4.62
CA ASP A 70 24.10 9.47 -4.96
C ASP A 70 23.52 8.71 -3.75
N VAL A 71 24.40 8.08 -2.95
CA VAL A 71 24.07 7.34 -1.73
C VAL A 71 24.86 7.87 -0.53
N LEU A 72 24.17 8.14 0.58
CA LEU A 72 24.76 8.70 1.78
C LEU A 72 24.39 7.90 3.03
N PHE A 73 25.41 7.35 3.69
CA PHE A 73 25.29 6.68 4.99
C PHE A 73 25.63 7.65 6.11
N VAL A 74 24.67 7.99 6.96
CA VAL A 74 24.80 9.04 7.97
C VAL A 74 24.85 8.45 9.37
N GLU A 75 25.94 8.68 10.09
CA GLU A 75 26.01 8.43 11.53
C GLU A 75 25.64 9.70 12.30
N VAL A 76 24.57 9.62 13.09
CA VAL A 76 24.13 10.71 13.97
C VAL A 76 24.30 10.27 15.43
N PRO A 77 25.27 10.85 16.17
CA PRO A 77 25.43 10.49 17.57
C PRO A 77 24.29 11.05 18.41
N GLY A 78 23.81 10.26 19.36
CA GLY A 78 22.83 10.67 20.35
C GLY A 78 22.25 9.49 21.10
N GLU A 79 21.53 9.79 22.18
CA GLU A 79 20.87 8.78 23.03
C GLU A 79 19.34 8.82 22.80
N PRO A 80 18.60 7.76 23.15
CA PRO A 80 17.14 7.74 23.06
C PRO A 80 16.46 8.94 23.73
N GLY A 81 15.56 9.62 23.01
CA GLY A 81 14.86 10.81 23.46
C GLY A 81 15.66 12.12 23.35
N GLN A 82 16.93 12.06 22.89
CA GLN A 82 17.68 13.27 22.54
C GLN A 82 17.25 13.75 21.15
N GLN A 83 16.84 15.00 21.06
CA GLN A 83 16.40 15.61 19.80
C GLN A 83 17.59 16.14 18.99
N GLN A 84 17.65 15.78 17.70
CA GLN A 84 18.65 16.21 16.72
C GLN A 84 17.96 16.79 15.49
N SER A 85 17.98 18.11 15.35
CA SER A 85 17.51 18.78 14.12
C SER A 85 18.62 18.77 13.07
N ILE A 86 18.34 18.20 11.91
CA ILE A 86 19.28 18.01 10.82
C ILE A 86 18.85 18.86 9.62
N VAL A 87 19.72 19.79 9.25
CA VAL A 87 19.62 20.52 8.00
C VAL A 87 20.44 19.77 6.96
N VAL A 88 19.78 19.21 5.94
CA VAL A 88 20.46 18.63 4.79
C VAL A 88 20.83 19.75 3.82
N PRO A 89 22.11 19.98 3.49
CA PRO A 89 22.51 21.02 2.53
C PRO A 89 21.92 20.80 1.13
N ASN A 90 21.64 21.90 0.41
CA ASN A 90 21.01 21.84 -0.92
C ASN A 90 21.83 21.05 -1.95
N ASP A 91 23.16 21.11 -1.90
CA ASP A 91 24.05 20.36 -2.78
C ASP A 91 23.97 18.85 -2.53
N ILE A 92 23.74 18.42 -1.29
CA ILE A 92 23.45 17.02 -0.97
C ILE A 92 22.01 16.68 -1.40
N GLN A 93 21.01 17.47 -0.97
CA GLN A 93 19.59 17.20 -1.26
C GLN A 93 19.24 17.14 -2.74
N SER A 94 19.94 17.89 -3.60
CA SER A 94 19.64 17.94 -5.03
C SER A 94 20.25 16.80 -5.83
N ASN A 95 21.11 15.97 -5.22
CA ASN A 95 21.81 14.88 -5.92
C ASN A 95 21.61 13.52 -5.25
N THR A 96 21.63 13.47 -3.92
CA THR A 96 21.53 12.22 -3.19
C THR A 96 20.11 11.68 -3.26
N ARG A 97 19.99 10.45 -3.74
CA ARG A 97 18.71 9.74 -3.88
C ARG A 97 18.53 8.69 -2.79
N VAL A 98 19.58 8.27 -2.08
CA VAL A 98 19.45 7.30 -0.98
C VAL A 98 20.14 7.82 0.27
N TYR A 99 19.40 7.90 1.36
CA TYR A 99 19.89 8.23 2.70
C TYR A 99 19.62 7.08 3.65
N THR A 100 20.63 6.72 4.44
CA THR A 100 20.44 5.86 5.60
C THR A 100 20.95 6.59 6.84
N PHE A 101 20.17 6.59 7.91
CA PHE A 101 20.54 7.22 9.17
C PHE A 101 20.72 6.16 10.26
N SER A 102 21.91 6.11 10.84
CA SER A 102 22.19 5.32 12.04
C SER A 102 22.19 6.25 13.25
N SER A 103 21.13 6.15 14.07
CA SER A 103 20.91 6.99 15.25
C SER A 103 20.05 6.28 16.28
N ASP A 104 20.37 6.47 17.56
CA ASP A 104 19.45 6.19 18.67
C ASP A 104 18.69 7.45 19.14
N ALA A 105 19.09 8.63 18.66
CA ALA A 105 18.44 9.91 18.94
C ALA A 105 17.25 10.18 18.00
N ASP A 106 16.31 10.98 18.48
CA ASP A 106 15.14 11.46 17.75
C ASP A 106 15.57 12.50 16.70
N LEU A 107 15.43 12.18 15.43
CA LEU A 107 15.85 13.00 14.30
C LEU A 107 14.69 13.88 13.81
N SER A 108 14.99 15.13 13.46
CA SER A 108 14.03 16.01 12.80
C SER A 108 14.65 16.58 11.53
N MET A 109 14.08 16.22 10.38
CA MET A 109 14.62 16.60 9.07
C MET A 109 13.54 16.84 8.01
N GLY A 110 13.93 17.56 6.97
CA GLY A 110 13.08 17.85 5.82
C GLY A 110 13.85 17.67 4.52
N PHE A 111 13.18 17.10 3.53
CA PHE A 111 13.71 16.87 2.18
C PHE A 111 12.94 17.66 1.12
N ASN A 112 13.60 17.87 -0.03
CA ASN A 112 13.03 18.56 -1.19
C ASN A 112 12.43 17.58 -2.22
N THR A 113 12.03 18.13 -3.37
CA THR A 113 11.15 17.53 -4.37
C THR A 113 11.90 16.67 -5.42
N ILE A 114 12.72 15.71 -5.01
CA ILE A 114 13.30 14.72 -5.96
C ILE A 114 13.03 13.33 -5.42
N ASP A 115 12.90 12.36 -6.32
CA ASP A 115 12.68 10.96 -5.91
C ASP A 115 13.85 10.47 -5.07
N ARG A 116 13.51 9.86 -3.94
CA ARG A 116 14.51 9.43 -2.96
C ARG A 116 14.04 8.25 -2.11
N ALA A 117 15.01 7.59 -1.50
CA ALA A 117 14.83 6.69 -0.38
C ALA A 117 15.47 7.29 0.88
N VAL A 118 14.72 7.28 1.97
CA VAL A 118 15.16 7.72 3.30
C VAL A 118 14.86 6.61 4.29
N ILE A 119 15.90 6.09 4.93
CA ILE A 119 15.81 5.03 5.93
C ILE A 119 16.32 5.58 7.25
N LEU A 120 15.50 5.47 8.29
CA LEU A 120 15.74 6.02 9.62
C LEU A 120 16.21 4.97 10.63
N GLY A 121 16.36 5.41 11.89
CA GLY A 121 17.09 4.69 12.94
C GLY A 121 16.19 4.08 14.01
N ASN A 122 16.57 4.25 15.28
CA ASN A 122 15.80 3.79 16.45
C ASN A 122 15.09 4.93 17.21
N GLY A 123 15.27 6.17 16.78
CA GLY A 123 14.73 7.36 17.44
C GLY A 123 13.25 7.55 17.15
N ASN A 124 12.57 8.42 17.91
CA ASN A 124 11.23 8.88 17.51
C ASN A 124 11.41 10.02 16.52
N ASP A 125 11.41 9.70 15.24
CA ASP A 125 11.87 10.58 14.19
C ASP A 125 10.70 11.38 13.59
N PHE A 126 10.99 12.60 13.14
CA PHE A 126 10.06 13.47 12.44
C PHE A 126 10.64 13.83 11.09
N VAL A 127 10.03 13.29 10.03
CA VAL A 127 10.47 13.50 8.65
C VAL A 127 9.36 14.08 7.81
N THR A 128 9.73 15.11 7.04
CA THR A 128 8.86 15.72 6.03
C THR A 128 9.55 15.65 4.67
N VAL A 129 8.86 15.14 3.67
CA VAL A 129 9.31 15.16 2.28
C VAL A 129 8.31 15.97 1.49
N ALA A 130 8.75 17.13 1.00
CA ALA A 130 7.90 18.02 0.22
C ALA A 130 8.06 17.73 -1.27
N GLY A 131 7.00 17.94 -2.04
CA GLY A 131 7.01 17.84 -3.50
C GLY A 131 5.89 16.96 -4.04
N ASP A 132 6.04 16.63 -5.31
CA ASP A 132 5.19 15.78 -6.14
C ASP A 132 6.00 14.62 -6.74
N HIS A 133 6.97 14.09 -5.99
CA HIS A 133 7.96 13.11 -6.45
C HIS A 133 7.98 11.89 -5.54
N ASP A 134 8.05 10.72 -6.14
CA ASP A 134 7.97 9.43 -5.46
C ASP A 134 9.06 9.23 -4.40
N THR A 135 8.65 8.86 -3.20
CA THR A 135 9.51 8.73 -2.03
C THR A 135 9.38 7.34 -1.40
N ILE A 136 10.51 6.69 -1.13
CA ILE A 136 10.60 5.58 -0.18
C ILE A 136 10.98 6.16 1.18
N LEU A 137 10.16 5.95 2.21
CA LEU A 137 10.43 6.40 3.57
C LEU A 137 10.21 5.27 4.57
N SER A 138 11.24 4.91 5.34
CA SER A 138 11.16 3.92 6.41
C SER A 138 11.50 4.57 7.75
N GLY A 139 10.59 4.45 8.71
CA GLY A 139 10.68 4.96 10.09
C GLY A 139 11.72 4.25 10.95
N GLY A 140 11.90 2.94 10.76
CA GLY A 140 12.77 2.15 11.60
C GLY A 140 12.10 1.78 12.94
N ASN A 141 12.83 1.87 14.06
CA ASN A 141 12.18 1.67 15.36
C ASN A 141 11.93 3.04 16.00
N GLY A 142 10.87 3.19 16.77
CA GLY A 142 10.51 4.47 17.36
C GLY A 142 9.04 4.77 17.14
N ASN A 143 8.51 5.82 17.77
CA ASN A 143 7.20 6.34 17.39
C ASN A 143 7.44 7.48 16.40
N ASP A 144 7.38 7.18 15.13
CA ASP A 144 7.79 8.09 14.07
C ASP A 144 6.62 8.95 13.57
N THR A 145 6.95 10.11 13.03
CA THR A 145 6.02 10.96 12.28
C THR A 145 6.58 11.14 10.88
N LEU A 146 5.95 10.46 9.93
CA LEU A 146 6.38 10.34 8.55
C LEU A 146 5.37 11.06 7.67
N ILE A 147 5.80 12.15 7.04
CA ILE A 147 4.93 12.99 6.22
C ILE A 147 5.58 13.12 4.84
N THR A 148 4.96 12.54 3.82
CA THR A 148 5.27 12.88 2.42
C THR A 148 4.25 13.90 1.93
N SER A 149 4.12 14.13 0.63
CA SER A 149 3.26 15.21 0.13
C SER A 149 2.57 14.83 -1.15
N GLY A 150 3.32 14.37 -2.14
CA GLY A 150 2.72 13.75 -3.28
C GLY A 150 3.75 13.16 -4.20
N GLY A 151 3.27 12.53 -5.27
CA GLY A 151 4.01 11.45 -5.94
C GLY A 151 3.45 10.12 -5.44
N ASP A 152 3.82 9.02 -6.10
CA ASP A 152 3.37 7.68 -5.69
C ASP A 152 4.39 7.15 -4.67
N ASP A 153 4.12 7.35 -3.38
CA ASP A 153 5.04 7.12 -2.27
C ASP A 153 4.96 5.69 -1.72
N TRP A 154 6.08 5.19 -1.17
CA TRP A 154 6.14 3.99 -0.35
C TRP A 154 6.59 4.36 1.06
N VAL A 155 5.76 4.14 2.07
CA VAL A 155 6.06 4.53 3.45
C VAL A 155 5.89 3.38 4.43
N SER A 156 6.88 3.09 5.28
CA SER A 156 6.80 2.11 6.37
C SER A 156 7.00 2.76 7.72
N GLY A 157 6.06 2.54 8.66
CA GLY A 157 6.23 2.89 10.07
C GLY A 157 7.16 1.93 10.83
N ASP A 158 7.33 0.71 10.32
CA ASP A 158 8.18 -0.32 10.91
C ASP A 158 7.83 -0.70 12.36
N ARG A 159 8.52 -0.20 13.41
CA ARG A 159 8.21 -0.55 14.80
C ARG A 159 7.98 0.67 15.68
N GLY A 160 6.72 0.89 16.02
CA GLY A 160 6.30 1.65 17.19
C GLY A 160 4.87 2.10 17.00
N ASN A 161 4.53 3.25 17.57
CA ASN A 161 3.23 3.85 17.34
C ASN A 161 3.43 5.02 16.38
N ASP A 162 3.24 4.77 15.10
CA ASP A 162 3.66 5.67 14.05
C ASP A 162 2.51 6.56 13.57
N SER A 163 2.84 7.76 13.11
CA SER A 163 1.91 8.69 12.47
C SER A 163 2.37 8.89 11.04
N ILE A 164 1.58 8.41 10.09
CA ILE A 164 1.91 8.42 8.65
C ILE A 164 0.89 9.27 7.91
N SER A 165 1.37 10.16 7.04
CA SER A 165 0.54 10.92 6.10
C SER A 165 1.25 10.99 4.75
N THR A 166 0.65 10.45 3.68
CA THR A 166 1.33 10.32 2.37
C THR A 166 0.92 11.36 1.34
N GLY A 167 -0.30 11.86 1.41
CA GLY A 167 -0.68 13.07 0.68
C GLY A 167 -1.32 12.72 -0.67
N ALA A 168 -0.82 13.25 -1.78
CA ALA A 168 -1.46 13.08 -3.09
C ALA A 168 -0.67 12.16 -4.03
N GLY A 169 -1.29 11.10 -4.53
CA GLY A 169 -0.64 10.08 -5.35
C GLY A 169 -1.23 8.71 -5.02
N ASN A 170 -0.83 7.68 -5.74
CA ASN A 170 -1.21 6.31 -5.38
C ASN A 170 -0.14 5.72 -4.46
N ASP A 171 -0.37 5.83 -3.16
CA ASP A 171 0.62 5.51 -2.15
C ASP A 171 0.52 4.05 -1.68
N THR A 172 1.64 3.51 -1.21
CA THR A 172 1.71 2.20 -0.54
C THR A 172 2.28 2.37 0.86
N ILE A 173 1.49 2.00 1.86
CA ILE A 173 1.83 2.19 3.27
C ILE A 173 1.95 0.85 3.97
N VAL A 174 3.12 0.56 4.55
CA VAL A 174 3.34 -0.60 5.42
C VAL A 174 3.19 -0.16 6.87
N THR A 175 2.11 -0.60 7.51
CA THR A 175 1.76 -0.21 8.88
C THR A 175 2.86 -0.50 9.90
N GLY A 176 3.44 -1.71 9.86
CA GLY A 176 4.43 -2.14 10.83
C GLY A 176 3.83 -2.72 12.12
N LEU A 177 4.51 -2.49 13.25
CA LEU A 177 4.17 -3.03 14.56
C LEU A 177 3.91 -1.91 15.58
N GLY A 178 2.66 -1.70 15.92
CA GLY A 178 2.23 -1.03 17.14
C GLY A 178 0.92 -0.32 16.92
N ARG A 179 0.74 0.87 17.47
CA ARG A 179 -0.52 1.62 17.38
C ARG A 179 -0.38 2.79 16.42
N ASP A 180 -0.71 2.53 15.18
CA ASP A 180 -0.41 3.43 14.07
C ASP A 180 -1.64 4.28 13.74
N THR A 181 -1.38 5.49 13.25
CA THR A 181 -2.38 6.40 12.68
C THR A 181 -1.94 6.74 11.27
N ILE A 182 -2.79 6.46 10.29
CA ILE A 182 -2.48 6.54 8.88
C ILE A 182 -3.55 7.37 8.19
N ASP A 183 -3.10 8.37 7.44
CA ASP A 183 -3.88 9.18 6.50
C ASP A 183 -3.21 8.98 5.14
N ALA A 184 -3.82 8.19 4.26
CA ALA A 184 -3.19 7.87 2.98
C ALA A 184 -3.34 9.03 1.98
N GLY A 185 -4.53 9.62 1.90
CA GLY A 185 -4.73 10.96 1.35
C GLY A 185 -5.51 10.93 0.04
N GLU A 186 -5.06 11.68 -0.97
CA GLU A 186 -5.72 11.74 -2.27
C GLU A 186 -5.09 10.73 -3.24
N GLY A 187 -5.85 9.76 -3.71
CA GLY A 187 -5.39 8.85 -4.75
C GLY A 187 -6.03 7.49 -4.62
N PHE A 188 -5.40 6.46 -5.18
CA PHE A 188 -5.73 5.08 -4.88
C PHE A 188 -4.61 4.49 -4.02
N ASP A 189 -4.90 4.35 -2.73
CA ASP A 189 -3.91 4.02 -1.73
C ASP A 189 -4.04 2.59 -1.21
N VAL A 190 -2.88 2.00 -0.94
CA VAL A 190 -2.76 0.62 -0.49
C VAL A 190 -2.12 0.58 0.89
N VAL A 191 -2.84 0.08 1.89
CA VAL A 191 -2.29 -0.17 3.23
C VAL A 191 -2.03 -1.66 3.44
N GLN A 192 -0.76 -2.00 3.67
CA GLN A 192 -0.28 -3.36 3.84
C GLN A 192 -0.11 -3.73 5.32
N PHE A 193 -0.60 -4.91 5.67
CA PHE A 193 -0.52 -5.46 7.01
C PHE A 193 0.36 -6.71 7.08
N ASN A 194 1.21 -6.75 8.09
CA ASN A 194 1.97 -7.95 8.43
C ASN A 194 1.06 -8.98 9.11
N GLY A 195 0.53 -9.91 8.32
CA GLY A 195 -0.20 -11.10 8.75
C GLY A 195 -1.41 -11.40 7.88
N ASP A 196 -1.92 -12.61 8.02
CA ASP A 196 -3.13 -13.10 7.34
C ASP A 196 -4.37 -12.31 7.79
N ILE A 197 -5.35 -12.03 6.91
CA ILE A 197 -6.58 -11.29 7.27
C ILE A 197 -7.35 -11.97 8.42
N GLY A 198 -7.27 -13.30 8.48
CA GLY A 198 -7.79 -14.13 9.57
C GLY A 198 -7.25 -13.76 10.96
N ASN A 199 -6.20 -12.93 11.05
CA ASN A 199 -5.66 -12.39 12.30
C ASN A 199 -6.22 -11.02 12.68
N PHE A 200 -6.99 -10.36 11.82
CA PHE A 200 -7.48 -9.01 12.06
C PHE A 200 -8.99 -8.97 12.35
N ARG A 201 -9.44 -7.84 12.91
CA ARG A 201 -10.83 -7.40 12.98
C ARG A 201 -10.88 -5.96 12.56
N LEU A 202 -11.86 -5.62 11.74
CA LEU A 202 -12.10 -4.28 11.26
C LEU A 202 -13.27 -3.69 12.03
N PHE A 203 -13.15 -2.41 12.40
CA PHE A 203 -14.21 -1.64 13.02
C PHE A 203 -14.29 -0.28 12.33
N ASP A 204 -15.40 -0.02 11.65
CA ASP A 204 -15.76 1.35 11.27
C ASP A 204 -15.94 2.17 12.55
N VAL A 205 -15.13 3.22 12.71
CA VAL A 205 -15.17 4.11 13.87
C VAL A 205 -15.81 5.47 13.55
N GLY A 206 -16.31 5.64 12.32
CA GLY A 206 -16.98 6.84 11.82
C GLY A 206 -16.01 7.86 11.22
N ASP A 207 -16.57 8.90 10.59
CA ASP A 207 -15.84 10.02 9.98
C ASP A 207 -14.82 9.61 8.90
N GLY A 208 -15.04 8.48 8.21
CA GLY A 208 -14.12 7.92 7.21
C GLY A 208 -13.02 7.03 7.79
N ASP A 209 -12.94 6.90 9.12
CA ASP A 209 -11.87 6.17 9.78
C ASP A 209 -12.22 4.69 9.99
N LEU A 210 -11.24 3.83 9.73
CA LEU A 210 -11.28 2.40 9.97
C LEU A 210 -10.24 1.99 11.01
N LEU A 211 -10.68 1.32 12.08
CA LEU A 211 -9.78 0.67 13.03
C LEU A 211 -9.54 -0.79 12.62
N VAL A 212 -8.30 -1.11 12.25
CA VAL A 212 -7.83 -2.48 12.00
C VAL A 212 -7.09 -3.00 13.22
N HIS A 213 -7.61 -4.05 13.86
CA HIS A 213 -7.10 -4.57 15.13
C HIS A 213 -6.59 -6.01 14.99
N ASN A 214 -5.33 -6.24 15.34
CA ASN A 214 -4.76 -7.59 15.35
C ASN A 214 -5.26 -8.40 16.56
N LYS A 215 -5.99 -9.49 16.31
CA LYS A 215 -6.55 -10.41 17.33
C LYS A 215 -5.47 -11.10 18.15
N GLN A 216 -4.28 -11.30 17.60
CA GLN A 216 -3.17 -11.99 18.26
C GLN A 216 -2.36 -11.03 19.14
N SER A 217 -2.34 -9.73 18.82
CA SER A 217 -1.65 -8.70 19.61
C SER A 217 -2.52 -7.44 19.70
N PRO A 218 -3.20 -7.17 20.83
CA PRO A 218 -3.98 -5.94 21.00
C PRO A 218 -3.12 -4.68 21.13
N ALA A 219 -1.79 -4.84 21.15
CA ALA A 219 -0.85 -3.74 21.01
C ALA A 219 -0.62 -3.34 19.55
N ASN A 220 -1.04 -4.16 18.59
CA ASN A 220 -0.89 -3.93 17.16
C ASN A 220 -2.26 -3.57 16.55
N SER A 221 -2.41 -2.33 16.12
CA SER A 221 -3.63 -1.82 15.50
C SER A 221 -3.33 -0.55 14.71
N ALA A 222 -4.02 -0.33 13.60
CA ALA A 222 -3.95 0.92 12.86
C ALA A 222 -5.33 1.59 12.82
N VAL A 223 -5.37 2.91 12.99
CA VAL A 223 -6.50 3.73 12.54
C VAL A 223 -6.11 4.28 11.17
N ILE A 224 -6.95 4.06 10.17
CA ILE A 224 -6.69 4.38 8.77
C ILE A 224 -7.81 5.28 8.27
N SER A 225 -7.46 6.36 7.59
CA SER A 225 -8.36 7.17 6.75
C SER A 225 -7.87 7.18 5.31
N ASP A 226 -8.81 7.45 4.41
CA ASP A 226 -8.54 7.81 3.01
C ASP A 226 -7.74 6.76 2.23
N ALA A 227 -7.92 5.46 2.54
CA ALA A 227 -7.32 4.36 1.80
C ALA A 227 -8.37 3.50 1.10
N GLU A 228 -8.06 3.01 -0.10
CA GLU A 228 -9.00 2.23 -0.93
C GLU A 228 -8.76 0.72 -0.82
N LEU A 229 -7.55 0.28 -0.45
CA LEU A 229 -7.22 -1.14 -0.40
C LEU A 229 -6.39 -1.51 0.81
N LEU A 230 -6.81 -2.55 1.53
CA LEU A 230 -6.02 -3.23 2.54
C LEU A 230 -5.48 -4.54 1.99
N GLN A 231 -4.18 -4.81 2.17
CA GLN A 231 -3.53 -6.05 1.72
C GLN A 231 -2.92 -6.82 2.88
N PHE A 232 -3.00 -8.16 2.78
CA PHE A 232 -2.55 -9.10 3.80
C PHE A 232 -1.59 -10.16 3.24
N ASN A 233 -0.86 -10.86 4.11
CA ASN A 233 0.24 -11.76 3.70
C ASN A 233 -0.22 -13.07 3.02
N ASP A 234 -1.50 -13.42 3.13
CA ASP A 234 -2.13 -14.56 2.47
C ASP A 234 -2.56 -14.26 1.02
N ASN A 235 -2.22 -13.07 0.50
CA ASN A 235 -2.70 -12.50 -0.77
C ASN A 235 -4.21 -12.22 -0.77
N GLU A 236 -4.81 -12.12 0.42
CA GLU A 236 -6.18 -11.64 0.56
C GLU A 236 -6.16 -10.11 0.68
N SER A 237 -7.22 -9.46 0.19
CA SER A 237 -7.36 -8.01 0.22
C SER A 237 -8.76 -7.59 0.67
N ILE A 238 -8.88 -6.37 1.20
CA ILE A 238 -10.17 -5.75 1.47
C ILE A 238 -10.23 -4.44 0.71
N VAL A 239 -11.25 -4.28 -0.12
CA VAL A 239 -11.51 -3.01 -0.81
C VAL A 239 -12.41 -2.14 0.06
N LEU A 240 -11.97 -0.91 0.32
CA LEU A 240 -12.72 0.12 1.01
C LEU A 240 -13.35 1.04 -0.05
N VAL A 241 -14.64 1.31 0.09
CA VAL A 241 -15.42 2.06 -0.89
C VAL A 241 -16.36 3.04 -0.20
N ASP A 242 -16.81 4.07 -0.90
CA ASP A 242 -17.65 5.12 -0.35
C ASP A 242 -19.14 4.79 -0.40
N ASN A 243 -19.56 3.98 -1.37
CA ASN A 243 -20.97 3.75 -1.64
C ASN A 243 -21.28 2.37 -2.22
N GLU A 244 -22.57 2.05 -2.28
CA GLU A 244 -23.05 0.75 -2.76
C GLU A 244 -22.71 0.51 -4.25
N THR A 245 -22.60 1.54 -5.08
CA THR A 245 -22.29 1.35 -6.51
C THR A 245 -20.86 0.86 -6.69
N GLU A 246 -19.90 1.45 -5.97
CA GLU A 246 -18.53 0.96 -5.93
C GLU A 246 -18.46 -0.43 -5.30
N ALA A 247 -19.21 -0.67 -4.21
CA ALA A 247 -19.25 -1.98 -3.57
C ALA A 247 -19.75 -3.08 -4.52
N GLU A 248 -20.83 -2.83 -5.26
CA GLU A 248 -21.37 -3.75 -6.25
C GLU A 248 -20.37 -3.99 -7.39
N ALA A 249 -19.62 -2.98 -7.82
CA ALA A 249 -18.57 -3.13 -8.82
C ALA A 249 -17.43 -4.03 -8.31
N MET A 250 -17.01 -3.87 -7.06
CA MET A 250 -15.95 -4.69 -6.46
C MET A 250 -16.39 -6.13 -6.21
N ARG A 251 -17.63 -6.36 -5.79
CA ARG A 251 -18.20 -7.71 -5.60
C ARG A 251 -18.25 -8.53 -6.89
N LEU A 252 -18.12 -7.91 -8.07
CA LEU A 252 -17.99 -8.64 -9.34
C LEU A 252 -16.74 -9.50 -9.42
N TYR A 253 -15.65 -9.13 -8.73
CA TYR A 253 -14.43 -9.95 -8.66
C TYR A 253 -14.73 -11.32 -8.05
N ASP A 254 -15.34 -11.34 -6.87
CA ASP A 254 -15.72 -12.60 -6.22
C ASP A 254 -16.75 -13.35 -7.08
N ALA A 255 -17.84 -12.67 -7.45
CA ALA A 255 -18.95 -13.27 -8.18
C ALA A 255 -18.55 -13.92 -9.52
N LEU A 256 -17.58 -13.37 -10.24
CA LEU A 256 -17.19 -13.82 -11.58
C LEU A 256 -15.85 -14.55 -11.63
N PHE A 257 -14.94 -14.31 -10.67
CA PHE A 257 -13.59 -14.88 -10.68
C PHE A 257 -13.24 -15.73 -9.46
N ASP A 258 -14.07 -15.74 -8.40
CA ASP A 258 -13.81 -16.48 -7.15
C ASP A 258 -12.49 -16.03 -6.49
N ARG A 259 -12.23 -14.73 -6.49
CA ARG A 259 -11.03 -14.12 -5.89
C ARG A 259 -11.26 -12.66 -5.51
N ASP A 260 -10.36 -12.15 -4.68
CA ASP A 260 -10.27 -10.75 -4.32
C ASP A 260 -9.74 -9.89 -5.48
N ALA A 261 -10.02 -8.59 -5.41
CA ALA A 261 -9.47 -7.61 -6.33
C ALA A 261 -7.97 -7.36 -6.02
N ASP A 262 -7.15 -7.35 -7.07
CA ASP A 262 -5.80 -6.81 -7.00
C ASP A 262 -5.85 -5.26 -7.11
N ALA A 263 -4.79 -4.58 -6.67
CA ALA A 263 -4.75 -3.12 -6.60
C ALA A 263 -5.04 -2.44 -7.94
N GLY A 264 -4.37 -2.86 -9.03
CA GLY A 264 -4.59 -2.27 -10.35
C GLY A 264 -5.99 -2.52 -10.90
N GLY A 265 -6.54 -3.70 -10.61
CA GLY A 265 -7.91 -4.05 -10.96
C GLY A 265 -8.97 -3.23 -10.20
N ALA A 266 -8.83 -3.13 -8.88
CA ALA A 266 -9.71 -2.31 -8.03
C ALA A 266 -9.70 -0.85 -8.49
N GLN A 267 -8.51 -0.25 -8.61
CA GLN A 267 -8.33 1.13 -9.09
C GLN A 267 -9.02 1.33 -10.44
N TYR A 268 -8.74 0.46 -11.43
CA TYR A 268 -9.30 0.60 -12.77
C TYR A 268 -10.83 0.65 -12.78
N TRP A 269 -11.49 -0.23 -12.02
CA TRP A 269 -12.94 -0.32 -12.01
C TRP A 269 -13.60 0.76 -11.14
N LEU A 270 -12.99 1.14 -10.02
CA LEU A 270 -13.45 2.29 -9.22
C LEU A 270 -13.37 3.58 -10.03
N ASP A 271 -12.26 3.79 -10.76
CA ASP A 271 -12.14 4.91 -11.72
C ASP A 271 -13.27 4.90 -12.76
N GLN A 272 -13.70 3.73 -13.24
CA GLN A 272 -14.85 3.66 -14.17
C GLN A 272 -16.15 4.11 -13.49
N VAL A 273 -16.38 3.72 -12.24
CA VAL A 273 -17.55 4.13 -11.45
C VAL A 273 -17.55 5.64 -11.26
N ASP A 274 -16.43 6.22 -10.85
CA ASP A 274 -16.28 7.67 -10.61
C ASP A 274 -16.48 8.50 -11.87
N ASN A 275 -16.04 7.97 -13.02
CA ASN A 275 -16.28 8.57 -14.33
C ASN A 275 -17.72 8.38 -14.84
N GLY A 276 -18.61 7.78 -14.04
CA GLY A 276 -20.04 7.63 -14.33
C GLY A 276 -20.39 6.48 -15.27
N THR A 277 -19.51 5.48 -15.38
CA THR A 277 -19.79 4.25 -16.15
C THR A 277 -20.89 3.46 -15.44
N SER A 278 -21.82 2.90 -16.21
CA SER A 278 -22.91 2.14 -15.61
C SER A 278 -22.42 0.77 -15.11
N LEU A 279 -23.01 0.27 -14.01
CA LEU A 279 -22.72 -1.08 -13.51
C LEU A 279 -22.96 -2.18 -14.55
N ILE A 280 -23.90 -1.98 -15.47
CA ILE A 280 -24.13 -2.89 -16.59
C ILE A 280 -22.92 -2.91 -17.54
N ASP A 281 -22.35 -1.75 -17.86
CA ASP A 281 -21.17 -1.68 -18.73
C ASP A 281 -19.93 -2.24 -18.03
N ILE A 282 -19.77 -1.99 -16.73
CA ILE A 282 -18.72 -2.58 -15.89
C ILE A 282 -18.84 -4.11 -15.89
N ALA A 283 -20.02 -4.65 -15.57
CA ALA A 283 -20.25 -6.10 -15.58
C ALA A 283 -19.98 -6.73 -16.96
N ASN A 284 -20.37 -6.06 -18.06
CA ASN A 284 -20.01 -6.51 -19.41
C ASN A 284 -18.49 -6.50 -19.64
N GLY A 285 -17.78 -5.52 -19.07
CA GLY A 285 -16.33 -5.47 -19.04
C GLY A 285 -15.70 -6.72 -18.42
N PHE A 286 -16.12 -7.09 -17.20
CA PHE A 286 -15.70 -8.34 -16.55
C PHE A 286 -16.03 -9.57 -17.39
N LEU A 287 -17.29 -9.72 -17.84
CA LEU A 287 -17.75 -10.88 -18.62
C LEU A 287 -17.02 -11.05 -19.95
N SER A 288 -16.56 -9.95 -20.56
CA SER A 288 -15.80 -9.95 -21.81
C SER A 288 -14.29 -10.05 -21.64
N SER A 289 -13.80 -9.99 -20.39
CA SER A 289 -12.38 -10.07 -20.08
C SER A 289 -11.78 -11.43 -20.45
N ALA A 290 -10.48 -11.44 -20.77
CA ALA A 290 -9.75 -12.70 -20.98
C ALA A 290 -9.82 -13.59 -19.74
N GLU A 291 -9.73 -13.00 -18.55
CA GLU A 291 -9.82 -13.69 -17.28
C GLU A 291 -11.13 -14.47 -17.13
N PHE A 292 -12.29 -13.85 -17.40
CA PHE A 292 -13.57 -14.55 -17.33
C PHE A 292 -13.63 -15.72 -18.30
N GLN A 293 -13.20 -15.49 -19.54
CA GLN A 293 -13.25 -16.50 -20.59
C GLN A 293 -12.28 -17.66 -20.34
N ASP A 294 -11.12 -17.38 -19.74
CA ASP A 294 -10.11 -18.39 -19.42
C ASP A 294 -10.50 -19.20 -18.17
N THR A 295 -11.05 -18.56 -17.15
CA THR A 295 -11.47 -19.21 -15.89
C THR A 295 -12.77 -19.99 -16.05
N ASN A 296 -13.77 -19.40 -16.73
CA ASN A 296 -15.14 -19.94 -16.76
C ASN A 296 -15.56 -20.49 -18.13
N GLY A 297 -14.80 -20.22 -19.19
CA GLY A 297 -15.15 -20.61 -20.54
C GLY A 297 -16.43 -19.93 -21.03
N SER A 298 -17.33 -20.71 -21.62
CA SER A 298 -18.62 -20.25 -22.10
C SER A 298 -19.73 -21.06 -21.43
N PRO A 299 -20.09 -20.73 -20.17
CA PRO A 299 -21.13 -21.44 -19.45
C PRO A 299 -22.49 -21.21 -20.13
N ASP A 300 -23.34 -22.23 -20.11
CA ASP A 300 -24.75 -22.03 -20.46
C ASP A 300 -25.48 -21.28 -19.34
N ASN A 301 -26.73 -20.88 -19.58
CA ASN A 301 -27.51 -20.08 -18.62
C ASN A 301 -27.61 -20.74 -17.24
N ALA A 302 -27.77 -22.06 -17.18
CA ALA A 302 -27.90 -22.78 -15.91
C ALA A 302 -26.57 -22.86 -15.16
N ALA A 303 -25.47 -23.12 -15.86
CA ALA A 303 -24.13 -23.14 -15.29
C ALA A 303 -23.67 -21.75 -14.84
N PHE A 304 -24.04 -20.70 -15.59
CA PHE A 304 -23.73 -19.32 -15.21
C PHE A 304 -24.42 -18.92 -13.90
N VAL A 305 -25.70 -19.27 -13.73
CA VAL A 305 -26.42 -19.02 -12.47
C VAL A 305 -25.84 -19.84 -11.31
N ASP A 306 -25.47 -21.10 -11.54
CA ASP A 306 -24.82 -21.91 -10.49
C ASP A 306 -23.49 -21.29 -10.03
N LEU A 307 -22.69 -20.79 -10.96
CA LEU A 307 -21.44 -20.10 -10.67
C LEU A 307 -21.68 -18.87 -9.79
N LEU A 308 -22.63 -18.01 -10.17
CA LEU A 308 -22.91 -16.79 -9.39
C LEU A 308 -23.39 -17.08 -7.98
N TYR A 309 -24.20 -18.13 -7.79
CA TYR A 309 -24.63 -18.54 -6.44
C TYR A 309 -23.47 -19.09 -5.63
N GLN A 310 -22.62 -19.92 -6.25
CA GLN A 310 -21.50 -20.52 -5.54
C GLN A 310 -20.49 -19.48 -5.08
N ASN A 311 -20.15 -18.54 -5.95
CA ASN A 311 -19.14 -17.53 -5.65
C ASN A 311 -19.76 -16.43 -4.79
N ALA A 312 -20.73 -15.68 -5.34
CA ALA A 312 -21.23 -14.47 -4.69
C ALA A 312 -22.07 -14.70 -3.43
N LEU A 313 -22.61 -15.91 -3.23
CA LEU A 313 -23.50 -16.21 -2.09
C LEU A 313 -22.96 -17.34 -1.20
N ASP A 314 -21.76 -17.88 -1.50
CA ASP A 314 -21.14 -19.03 -0.82
C ASP A 314 -22.11 -20.23 -0.63
N ARG A 315 -22.97 -20.49 -1.63
CA ARG A 315 -23.90 -21.64 -1.56
C ARG A 315 -24.38 -22.12 -2.92
N PRO A 316 -24.82 -23.38 -3.01
CA PRO A 316 -25.53 -23.85 -4.20
C PRO A 316 -26.85 -23.10 -4.42
N ALA A 317 -27.20 -22.90 -5.69
CA ALA A 317 -28.50 -22.38 -6.06
C ALA A 317 -29.63 -23.32 -5.64
N ASP A 318 -30.64 -22.78 -4.97
CA ASP A 318 -31.89 -23.49 -4.74
C ASP A 318 -32.72 -23.53 -6.04
N GLU A 319 -33.62 -24.51 -6.13
CA GLU A 319 -34.40 -24.77 -7.34
C GLU A 319 -35.18 -23.53 -7.82
N ALA A 320 -35.77 -22.77 -6.90
CA ALA A 320 -36.61 -21.62 -7.24
C ALA A 320 -35.77 -20.41 -7.68
N GLY A 321 -34.67 -20.13 -6.97
CA GLY A 321 -33.74 -19.06 -7.33
C GLY A 321 -33.08 -19.32 -8.68
N LYS A 322 -32.68 -20.56 -8.94
CA LYS A 322 -32.13 -20.96 -10.24
C LYS A 322 -33.14 -20.84 -11.36
N GLU A 323 -34.35 -21.36 -11.18
CA GLU A 323 -35.42 -21.29 -12.19
C GLU A 323 -35.75 -19.83 -12.55
N PHE A 324 -35.78 -18.94 -11.56
CA PHE A 324 -36.03 -17.51 -11.76
C PHE A 324 -34.99 -16.85 -12.69
N TRP A 325 -33.71 -16.97 -12.38
CA TRP A 325 -32.65 -16.32 -13.15
C TRP A 325 -32.43 -16.96 -14.51
N VAL A 326 -32.51 -18.29 -14.61
CA VAL A 326 -32.41 -18.98 -15.90
C VAL A 326 -33.57 -18.59 -16.81
N SER A 327 -34.79 -18.50 -16.28
CA SER A 327 -35.96 -18.04 -17.06
C SER A 327 -35.81 -16.59 -17.53
N ALA A 328 -35.16 -15.74 -16.74
CA ALA A 328 -34.87 -14.36 -17.14
C ALA A 328 -33.90 -14.31 -18.33
N LEU A 329 -32.79 -15.06 -18.27
CA LEU A 329 -31.83 -15.18 -19.37
C LEU A 329 -32.47 -15.76 -20.64
N ASP A 330 -33.27 -16.82 -20.50
CA ASP A 330 -34.00 -17.45 -21.62
C ASP A 330 -35.03 -16.50 -22.25
N SER A 331 -35.53 -15.53 -21.47
CA SER A 331 -36.48 -14.50 -21.91
C SER A 331 -35.80 -13.25 -22.46
N GLY A 332 -34.47 -13.21 -22.51
CA GLY A 332 -33.68 -12.14 -23.12
C GLY A 332 -33.05 -11.13 -22.17
N ALA A 333 -33.06 -11.38 -20.85
CA ALA A 333 -32.19 -10.65 -19.93
C ALA A 333 -30.72 -10.95 -20.25
N THR A 334 -29.86 -9.97 -20.04
CA THR A 334 -28.41 -10.10 -20.24
C THR A 334 -27.74 -10.74 -19.02
N GLN A 335 -26.56 -11.33 -19.23
CA GLN A 335 -25.74 -11.84 -18.12
C GLN A 335 -25.34 -10.72 -17.15
N ALA A 336 -25.07 -9.51 -17.66
CA ALA A 336 -24.80 -8.32 -16.87
C ALA A 336 -25.97 -7.96 -15.92
N GLU A 337 -27.21 -7.95 -16.43
CA GLU A 337 -28.39 -7.70 -15.58
C GLU A 337 -28.58 -8.75 -14.49
N VAL A 338 -28.26 -10.02 -14.78
CA VAL A 338 -28.37 -11.11 -13.80
C VAL A 338 -27.29 -11.03 -12.74
N VAL A 339 -26.03 -10.80 -13.12
CA VAL A 339 -24.95 -10.68 -12.12
C VAL A 339 -25.18 -9.48 -11.21
N ILE A 340 -25.53 -8.31 -11.75
CA ILE A 340 -25.86 -7.11 -10.95
C ILE A 340 -27.04 -7.40 -10.01
N GLY A 341 -28.07 -8.10 -10.48
CA GLY A 341 -29.20 -8.48 -9.63
C GLY A 341 -28.85 -9.42 -8.46
N ILE A 342 -27.79 -10.21 -8.58
CA ILE A 342 -27.31 -11.11 -7.52
C ILE A 342 -26.33 -10.38 -6.59
N VAL A 343 -25.32 -9.69 -7.13
CA VAL A 343 -24.27 -9.02 -6.31
C VAL A 343 -24.79 -7.80 -5.55
N GLY A 344 -25.85 -7.15 -6.04
CA GLY A 344 -26.55 -6.06 -5.36
C GLY A 344 -27.56 -6.54 -4.31
N SER A 345 -27.58 -7.83 -3.97
CA SER A 345 -28.44 -8.35 -2.91
C SER A 345 -27.80 -8.24 -1.53
N ASP A 346 -28.61 -8.05 -0.48
CA ASP A 346 -28.14 -8.12 0.91
C ASP A 346 -27.44 -9.47 1.20
N GLU A 347 -27.84 -10.54 0.51
CA GLU A 347 -27.22 -11.85 0.69
C GLU A 347 -25.77 -11.85 0.19
N ALA A 348 -25.51 -11.31 -1.01
CA ALA A 348 -24.16 -11.17 -1.54
C ALA A 348 -23.31 -10.23 -0.67
N ALA A 349 -23.87 -9.11 -0.22
CA ALA A 349 -23.18 -8.18 0.68
C ALA A 349 -22.78 -8.81 2.03
N ASN A 350 -23.46 -9.87 2.47
CA ASN A 350 -23.12 -10.60 3.69
C ASN A 350 -22.17 -11.78 3.44
N ALA A 351 -22.16 -12.35 2.22
CA ALA A 351 -21.31 -13.48 1.86
C ALA A 351 -19.91 -13.01 1.42
N ILE A 352 -19.85 -11.89 0.69
CA ILE A 352 -18.61 -11.27 0.20
C ILE A 352 -18.15 -10.25 1.25
N ASP A 353 -17.25 -10.67 2.15
CA ASP A 353 -16.78 -9.87 3.28
C ASP A 353 -15.46 -9.12 3.03
N ASN A 354 -14.92 -9.21 1.81
CA ASN A 354 -13.72 -8.50 1.34
C ASN A 354 -14.02 -7.10 0.72
N VAL A 355 -15.26 -6.61 0.80
CA VAL A 355 -15.66 -5.27 0.32
C VAL A 355 -16.40 -4.53 1.44
N HIS A 356 -15.85 -3.40 1.87
CA HIS A 356 -16.35 -2.63 3.00
C HIS A 356 -16.72 -1.20 2.58
N ILE A 357 -17.96 -0.80 2.86
CA ILE A 357 -18.40 0.59 2.66
C ILE A 357 -18.00 1.41 3.89
N ILE A 358 -17.05 2.33 3.72
CA ILE A 358 -16.59 3.28 4.73
C ILE A 358 -16.80 4.68 4.15
N PRO A 359 -17.99 5.29 4.35
CA PRO A 359 -18.28 6.57 3.74
C PRO A 359 -17.30 7.63 4.26
N GLY A 360 -16.53 8.23 3.36
CA GLY A 360 -15.62 9.32 3.69
C GLY A 360 -16.36 10.52 4.29
N ASN A 361 -15.59 11.43 4.90
CA ASN A 361 -16.13 12.71 5.34
C ASN A 361 -16.67 13.47 4.12
N GLN A 362 -17.99 13.62 4.05
CA GLN A 362 -18.64 14.55 3.12
C GLN A 362 -18.27 15.98 3.54
N VAL A 363 -17.14 16.52 3.07
CA VAL A 363 -16.67 17.89 3.36
C VAL A 363 -17.55 18.93 2.66
#